data_AF-A0A452YHM1-F1
#
_entry.id   AF-A0A452YHM1-F1
#
_cell.length_a   1.000
_cell.length_b   1.000
_cell.length_c   1.000
_cell.angle_alpha   90.00
_cell.angle_beta   90.00
_cell.angle_gamma   90.00
#
_symmetry.space_group_name_H-M   'P 1'
#
loop_
_entity.id
_entity.type
_entity.pdbx_description
1 polymer ?
#
loop_
_entity_poly.entity_id
_entity_poly.type
_entity_poly.pdbx_seq_one_letter_code
_entity_poly.pdbx_strand_id
1 'polypeptide(L)'
;GKYFRSAMEGFEKDDYETVAEAVIKDHILVHLQNDNHAKFNLLIFMLQKLYALVDQTTSPDNPDALQFQEALLPGHLITVFLKDRIQDWLQKSKRLIMEEITKNKSFELNNSLEIRKFLSKYTTSVGRAIETLIKVGRANSQSMLDLPQREGMTIQAERLNFHRYISHFRSVHRGSSFAKMRTT
;
A
#
# COMPACT_ATOMS: atom_id res chain seq x y z
N GLY A 1 -3.53 21.85 -0.74
CA GLY A 1 -3.78 22.24 -2.13
C GLY A 1 -2.54 22.57 -2.92
N LYS A 2 -2.10 23.84 -2.91
CA LYS A 2 -1.05 24.37 -3.80
C LYS A 2 0.24 23.54 -3.88
N TYR A 3 0.78 23.13 -2.73
CA TYR A 3 2.03 22.36 -2.68
C TYR A 3 1.87 20.87 -3.01
N PHE A 4 0.69 20.31 -2.78
CA PHE A 4 0.44 18.88 -2.96
C PHE A 4 -0.11 18.53 -4.34
N ARG A 5 -0.58 19.51 -5.12
CA ARG A 5 -1.14 19.29 -6.46
C ARG A 5 -0.17 18.56 -7.40
N SER A 6 1.13 18.86 -7.32
CA SER A 6 2.14 18.18 -8.14
C SER A 6 2.48 16.77 -7.64
N ALA A 7 2.22 16.47 -6.37
CA ALA A 7 2.51 15.18 -5.76
C ALA A 7 1.32 14.21 -5.82
N MET A 8 0.08 14.74 -5.89
CA MET A 8 -1.13 13.94 -5.98
C MET A 8 -1.47 13.63 -7.44
N GLU A 9 -1.20 12.40 -7.85
CA GLU A 9 -1.56 11.91 -9.18
C GLU A 9 -3.08 12.00 -9.42
N GLY A 10 -3.48 12.56 -10.55
CA GLY A 10 -4.89 12.68 -10.96
C GLY A 10 -5.53 14.02 -10.62
N PHE A 11 -4.93 14.83 -9.73
CA PHE A 11 -5.47 16.11 -9.26
C PHE A 11 -4.85 17.34 -9.96
N GLU A 12 -4.12 17.15 -11.05
CA GLU A 12 -3.37 18.20 -11.75
C GLU A 12 -4.25 19.36 -12.22
N LYS A 13 -5.51 19.07 -12.56
CA LYS A 13 -6.49 20.03 -13.09
C LYS A 13 -7.50 20.50 -12.06
N ASP A 14 -7.49 19.93 -10.85
CA ASP A 14 -8.48 20.22 -9.81
C ASP A 14 -8.08 21.44 -8.98
N ASP A 15 -9.08 22.11 -8.42
CA ASP A 15 -8.91 23.29 -7.59
C ASP A 15 -8.11 23.00 -6.30
N TYR A 16 -7.38 24.00 -5.81
CA TYR A 16 -6.48 23.82 -4.66
C TYR A 16 -7.22 23.38 -3.39
N GLU A 17 -8.49 23.76 -3.26
CA GLU A 17 -9.38 23.36 -2.16
C GLU A 17 -9.68 21.86 -2.25
N THR A 18 -10.16 21.38 -3.39
CA THR A 18 -10.40 19.95 -3.65
C THR A 18 -9.16 19.10 -3.38
N VAL A 19 -7.99 19.56 -3.84
CA VAL A 19 -6.72 18.86 -3.55
C VAL A 19 -6.40 18.87 -2.05
N ALA A 20 -6.68 19.96 -1.33
CA ALA A 20 -6.46 20.00 0.12
C ALA A 20 -7.36 19.00 0.86
N GLU A 21 -8.64 18.95 0.49
CA GLU A 21 -9.58 17.99 1.06
C GLU A 21 -9.16 16.54 0.80
N ALA A 22 -8.72 16.25 -0.43
CA ALA A 22 -8.22 14.92 -0.79
C ALA A 22 -6.98 14.52 0.03
N VAL A 23 -6.03 15.44 0.27
CA VAL A 23 -4.88 15.17 1.15
C VAL A 23 -5.35 14.79 2.56
N ILE A 24 -6.24 15.59 3.15
CA ILE A 24 -6.75 15.36 4.51
C ILE A 24 -7.48 14.01 4.58
N LYS A 25 -8.26 13.69 3.56
CA LYS A 25 -9.03 12.45 3.49
C LYS A 25 -8.12 11.21 3.34
N ASP A 26 -7.21 11.24 2.36
CA ASP A 26 -6.50 10.05 1.90
C ASP A 26 -5.16 9.81 2.63
N HIS A 27 -4.61 10.81 3.34
CA HIS A 27 -3.30 10.70 3.98
C HIS A 27 -3.30 10.98 5.48
N ILE A 28 -4.26 11.74 6.01
CA ILE A 28 -4.30 12.11 7.43
C ILE A 28 -5.33 11.26 8.16
N LEU A 29 -4.86 10.43 9.10
CA LEU A 29 -5.70 9.62 10.01
C LEU A 29 -6.84 8.90 9.26
N VAL A 30 -6.48 8.17 8.20
CA VAL A 30 -7.42 7.58 7.22
C VAL A 30 -8.46 6.64 7.82
N HIS A 31 -8.18 6.06 8.99
CA HIS A 31 -9.11 5.20 9.73
C HIS A 31 -10.34 5.95 10.24
N LEU A 32 -10.28 7.28 10.38
CA LEU A 32 -11.42 8.15 10.75
C LEU A 32 -12.24 8.62 9.53
N GLN A 33 -11.91 8.14 8.33
CA GLN A 33 -12.63 8.42 7.09
C GLN A 33 -12.79 9.94 6.82
N ASN A 34 -14.03 10.42 6.68
CA ASN A 34 -14.36 11.81 6.36
C ASN A 34 -14.71 12.67 7.58
N ASP A 35 -14.58 12.14 8.81
CA ASP A 35 -14.89 12.92 10.02
C ASP A 35 -13.71 13.85 10.39
N ASN A 36 -13.76 15.07 9.88
CA ASN A 36 -12.73 16.08 10.13
C ASN A 36 -12.69 16.53 11.60
N HIS A 37 -13.80 16.48 12.34
CA HIS A 37 -13.83 16.84 13.75
C HIS A 37 -13.13 15.78 14.61
N ALA A 38 -13.38 14.50 14.33
CA ALA A 38 -12.66 13.41 15.00
C ALA A 38 -11.16 13.46 14.70
N LYS A 39 -10.76 13.73 13.45
CA LYS A 39 -9.34 13.91 13.08
C LYS A 39 -8.70 15.06 13.85
N PHE A 40 -9.38 16.20 13.95
CA PHE A 40 -8.89 17.35 14.70
C PHE A 40 -8.70 17.02 16.19
N ASN A 41 -9.70 16.41 16.83
CA ASN A 41 -9.63 16.02 18.23
C ASN A 41 -8.50 15.00 18.50
N LEU A 42 -8.33 14.02 17.61
CA LEU A 42 -7.25 13.03 17.74
C LEU A 42 -5.86 13.68 17.57
N LEU A 43 -5.70 14.65 16.66
CA LEU A 43 -4.44 15.38 16.53
C LEU A 43 -4.10 16.18 17.79
N ILE A 44 -5.08 16.83 18.41
CA ILE A 44 -4.89 17.50 19.71
C ILE A 44 -4.45 16.48 20.77
N PHE A 45 -5.12 15.33 20.84
CA PHE A 45 -4.76 14.27 21.77
C PHE A 45 -3.33 13.75 21.56
N MET A 46 -2.92 13.53 20.31
CA MET A 46 -1.55 13.13 19.98
C MET A 46 -0.52 14.19 20.39
N LEU A 47 -0.84 15.48 20.22
CA LEU A 47 0.01 16.59 20.64
C LEU A 47 0.14 16.65 22.17
N GLN A 48 -0.96 16.48 22.91
CA GLN A 48 -0.94 16.41 24.37
C GLN A 48 -0.11 15.22 24.87
N LYS A 49 -0.26 14.05 24.24
CA LYS A 49 0.56 12.86 24.55
C LYS A 49 2.05 13.11 24.26
N LEU A 50 2.36 13.83 23.17
CA LEU A 50 3.74 14.21 22.84
C LEU A 50 4.35 15.12 23.93
N TYR A 51 3.63 16.13 24.39
CA TYR A 51 4.12 16.99 25.48
C TYR A 51 4.29 16.21 26.78
N ALA A 52 3.32 15.37 27.14
CA ALA A 52 3.42 14.53 28.33
C ALA A 52 4.64 13.58 28.30
N LEU A 53 5.00 13.08 27.12
CA LEU A 53 6.20 12.26 26.92
C LEU A 53 7.49 13.07 27.07
N VAL A 54 7.56 14.27 26.50
CA VAL A 54 8.73 15.17 26.62
C VAL A 54 8.92 15.62 28.07
N ASP A 55 7.82 15.91 28.77
CA ASP A 55 7.81 16.28 30.18
C ASP A 55 8.04 15.09 31.13
N GLN A 56 8.25 13.88 30.59
CA GLN A 56 8.50 12.63 31.32
C GLN A 56 7.38 12.23 32.30
N THR A 57 6.19 12.80 32.14
CA THR A 57 4.99 12.43 32.90
C THR A 57 4.37 11.12 32.39
N THR A 58 4.73 10.70 31.18
CA THR A 58 4.32 9.45 30.54
C THR A 58 5.55 8.69 30.05
N SER A 59 5.58 7.37 30.25
CA SER A 59 6.64 6.50 29.72
C SER A 59 6.51 6.27 28.21
N PRO A 60 7.61 6.11 27.46
CA PRO A 60 7.53 5.74 26.05
C PRO A 60 6.94 4.34 25.86
N ASP A 61 6.14 4.19 24.81
CA ASP A 61 5.60 2.89 24.40
C ASP A 61 6.69 2.03 23.75
N ASN A 62 6.88 0.79 24.23
CA ASN A 62 7.88 -0.12 23.67
C ASN A 62 7.33 -0.88 22.44
N PRO A 63 7.79 -0.61 21.21
CA PRO A 63 7.28 -1.29 20.01
C PRO A 63 7.53 -2.80 19.98
N ASP A 64 8.43 -3.33 20.83
CA ASP A 64 8.69 -4.76 20.95
C ASP A 64 7.66 -5.48 21.84
N ALA A 65 6.90 -4.74 22.65
CA ALA A 65 5.85 -5.32 23.48
C ALA A 65 4.66 -5.78 22.63
N LEU A 66 4.17 -7.00 22.90
CA LEU A 66 3.05 -7.60 22.16
C LEU A 66 1.76 -6.75 22.20
N GLN A 67 1.59 -5.93 23.24
CA GLN A 67 0.43 -5.04 23.38
C GLN A 67 0.33 -3.96 22.29
N PHE A 68 1.44 -3.65 21.61
CA PHE A 68 1.51 -2.66 20.54
C PHE A 68 1.75 -3.27 19.16
N GLN A 69 1.54 -4.59 19.03
CA GLN A 69 1.76 -5.32 17.78
C GLN A 69 0.45 -5.95 17.31
N GLU A 70 0.31 -6.06 16.00
CA GLU A 70 -0.76 -6.81 15.35
C GLU A 70 -0.18 -7.81 14.34
N ALA A 71 -0.94 -8.87 14.05
CA ALA A 71 -0.53 -9.90 13.11
C ALA A 71 -1.14 -9.63 11.72
N LEU A 72 -0.30 -9.24 10.76
CA LEU A 72 -0.72 -9.12 9.36
C LEU A 72 -0.98 -10.52 8.76
N LEU A 73 -2.24 -10.81 8.47
CA LEU A 73 -2.63 -12.09 7.89
C LEU A 73 -2.28 -12.18 6.39
N PRO A 74 -1.96 -13.38 5.86
CA PRO A 74 -1.63 -13.57 4.45
C PRO A 74 -2.73 -13.11 3.49
N GLY A 75 -4.00 -13.31 3.86
CA GLY A 75 -5.14 -12.86 3.06
C GLY A 75 -5.16 -11.34 2.89
N HIS A 76 -4.98 -10.59 4.00
CA HIS A 76 -4.91 -9.14 3.96
C HIS A 76 -3.74 -8.64 3.11
N LEU A 77 -2.55 -9.25 3.26
CA LEU A 77 -1.39 -8.91 2.44
C LEU A 77 -1.66 -9.07 0.94
N ILE A 78 -2.24 -10.22 0.54
CA ILE A 78 -2.59 -10.48 -0.86
C ILE A 78 -3.63 -9.46 -1.36
N THR A 79 -4.64 -9.13 -0.56
CA THR A 79 -5.67 -8.15 -0.93
C THR A 79 -5.09 -6.75 -1.13
N VAL A 80 -4.25 -6.27 -0.20
CA VAL A 80 -3.63 -4.95 -0.31
C VAL A 80 -2.67 -4.91 -1.51
N PHE A 81 -1.87 -5.96 -1.72
CA PHE A 81 -1.00 -6.06 -2.89
C PHE A 81 -1.80 -6.10 -4.20
N LEU A 82 -2.89 -6.86 -4.27
CA LEU A 82 -3.78 -6.93 -5.43
C LEU A 82 -4.36 -5.56 -5.75
N LYS A 83 -4.89 -4.84 -4.75
CA LYS A 83 -5.41 -3.48 -4.90
C LYS A 83 -4.35 -2.57 -5.53
N ASP A 84 -3.14 -2.58 -4.97
CA ASP A 84 -2.02 -1.78 -5.44
C ASP A 84 -1.61 -2.12 -6.88
N ARG A 85 -1.54 -3.41 -7.25
CA ARG A 85 -1.24 -3.82 -8.63
C ARG A 85 -2.34 -3.44 -9.62
N ILE A 86 -3.62 -3.47 -9.21
CA ILE A 86 -4.74 -3.01 -10.05
C ILE A 86 -4.66 -1.50 -10.26
N GLN A 87 -4.36 -0.74 -9.21
CA GLN A 87 -4.20 0.71 -9.30
C GLN A 87 -3.07 1.09 -10.28
N ASP A 88 -1.89 0.49 -10.14
CA ASP A 88 -0.79 0.63 -11.09
C ASP A 88 -1.21 0.29 -12.53
N TRP A 89 -1.97 -0.79 -12.70
CA TRP A 89 -2.44 -1.23 -14.01
C TRP A 89 -3.40 -0.21 -14.62
N LEU A 90 -4.33 0.35 -13.84
CA LEU A 90 -5.27 1.39 -14.30
C LEU A 90 -4.52 2.67 -14.70
N GLN A 91 -3.57 3.12 -13.89
CA GLN A 91 -2.78 4.32 -14.18
C GLN A 91 -1.93 4.16 -15.45
N LYS A 92 -1.24 3.02 -15.60
CA LYS A 92 -0.47 2.70 -16.81
C LYS A 92 -1.38 2.62 -18.04
N SER A 93 -2.56 2.00 -17.90
CA SER A 93 -3.54 1.90 -18.98
C SER A 93 -4.03 3.27 -19.43
N LYS A 94 -4.40 4.15 -18.49
CA LYS A 94 -4.78 5.54 -18.77
C LYS A 94 -3.68 6.27 -19.53
N ARG A 95 -2.43 6.19 -19.05
CA ARG A 95 -1.29 6.85 -19.69
C ARG A 95 -1.08 6.35 -21.12
N LEU A 96 -1.08 5.04 -21.34
CA LEU A 96 -0.91 4.45 -22.67
C LEU A 96 -2.03 4.87 -23.65
N ILE A 97 -3.27 4.92 -23.17
CA ILE A 97 -4.41 5.39 -23.99
C ILE A 97 -4.23 6.87 -24.36
N MET A 98 -3.82 7.72 -23.41
CA MET A 98 -3.57 9.15 -23.67
C MET A 98 -2.43 9.37 -24.68
N GLU A 99 -1.35 8.59 -24.57
CA GLU A 99 -0.25 8.61 -25.54
C GLU A 99 -0.70 8.18 -26.94
N GLU A 100 -1.54 7.13 -27.04
CA GLU A 100 -2.03 6.63 -28.32
C GLU A 100 -2.97 7.64 -29.01
N ILE A 101 -3.90 8.25 -28.27
CA ILE A 101 -4.78 9.31 -28.79
C ILE A 101 -3.98 10.49 -29.34
N THR A 102 -2.87 10.83 -28.68
CA THR A 102 -2.01 11.95 -29.10
C THR A 102 -1.26 11.61 -30.40
N LYS A 103 -0.84 10.35 -30.58
CA LYS A 103 -0.10 9.88 -31.75
C LYS A 103 -1.00 9.59 -32.94
N ASN A 104 -2.14 8.95 -32.70
CA ASN A 104 -3.01 8.45 -33.75
C ASN A 104 -4.41 9.08 -33.63
N LYS A 105 -4.73 9.99 -34.55
CA LYS A 105 -6.03 10.67 -34.60
C LYS A 105 -7.20 9.76 -34.96
N SER A 106 -6.95 8.54 -35.47
CA SER A 106 -7.99 7.57 -35.79
C SER A 106 -8.43 6.72 -34.59
N PHE A 107 -7.72 6.78 -33.47
CA PHE A 107 -8.04 5.97 -32.29
C PHE A 107 -9.25 6.59 -31.56
N GLU A 108 -10.39 5.90 -31.61
CA GLU A 108 -11.62 6.37 -30.99
C GLU A 108 -11.86 5.72 -29.62
N LEU A 109 -11.99 6.56 -28.58
CA LEU A 109 -12.29 6.12 -27.21
C LEU A 109 -13.66 5.43 -27.06
N ASN A 110 -14.57 5.64 -28.01
CA ASN A 110 -15.90 5.04 -27.97
C ASN A 110 -15.91 3.58 -28.46
N ASN A 111 -14.83 3.12 -29.10
CA ASN A 111 -14.72 1.76 -29.61
C ASN A 111 -14.12 0.81 -28.56
N SER A 112 -15.01 0.15 -27.80
CA SER A 112 -14.62 -0.80 -26.74
C SER A 112 -13.77 -1.98 -27.24
N LEU A 113 -13.96 -2.42 -28.50
CA LEU A 113 -13.21 -3.53 -29.08
C LEU A 113 -11.76 -3.13 -29.35
N GLU A 114 -11.55 -1.91 -29.85
CA GLU A 114 -10.22 -1.36 -30.15
C GLU A 114 -9.43 -1.13 -28.86
N ILE A 115 -10.05 -0.55 -27.83
CA ILE A 115 -9.46 -0.38 -26.50
C ILE A 115 -9.07 -1.72 -25.90
N ARG A 116 -9.95 -2.73 -25.96
CA ARG A 116 -9.65 -4.06 -25.42
C ARG A 116 -8.46 -4.70 -26.12
N LYS A 117 -8.40 -4.61 -27.45
CA LYS A 117 -7.25 -5.11 -28.24
C LYS A 117 -5.97 -4.39 -27.85
N PHE A 118 -6.00 -3.06 -27.76
CA PHE A 118 -4.86 -2.25 -27.32
C PHE A 118 -4.37 -2.66 -25.92
N LEU A 119 -5.27 -2.67 -24.92
CA LEU A 119 -4.91 -3.01 -23.56
C LEU A 119 -4.37 -4.45 -23.43
N SER A 120 -4.95 -5.40 -24.15
CA SER A 120 -4.47 -6.80 -24.16
C SER A 120 -3.05 -6.95 -24.71
N LYS A 121 -2.65 -6.07 -25.63
CA LYS A 121 -1.33 -6.09 -26.26
C LYS A 121 -0.25 -5.44 -25.40
N TYR A 122 -0.59 -4.35 -24.71
CA TYR A 122 0.40 -3.48 -24.06
C TYR A 122 0.41 -3.55 -22.52
N THR A 123 -0.61 -4.10 -21.88
CA THR A 123 -0.66 -4.13 -20.41
C THR A 123 -0.11 -5.43 -19.84
N THR A 124 0.76 -5.31 -18.84
CA THR A 124 1.27 -6.46 -18.08
C THR A 124 0.16 -7.02 -17.19
N SER A 125 0.03 -8.35 -17.11
CA SER A 125 -1.00 -8.97 -16.30
C SER A 125 -0.70 -8.84 -14.80
N VAL A 126 -1.67 -8.32 -14.06
CA VAL A 126 -1.70 -8.31 -12.59
C VAL A 126 -1.47 -9.72 -12.02
N GLY A 127 -2.01 -10.75 -12.71
CA GLY A 127 -1.82 -12.16 -12.34
C GLY A 127 -0.35 -12.59 -12.26
N ARG A 128 0.52 -12.14 -13.17
CA ARG A 128 1.96 -12.47 -13.11
C ARG A 128 2.65 -11.88 -11.88
N ALA A 129 2.22 -10.69 -11.45
CA ALA A 129 2.76 -10.05 -10.24
C ALA A 129 2.39 -10.84 -8.98
N ILE A 130 1.14 -11.31 -8.89
CA ILE A 130 0.67 -12.17 -7.79
C ILE A 130 1.36 -13.53 -7.82
N GLU A 131 1.51 -14.12 -9.01
CA GLU A 131 2.24 -15.37 -9.18
C GLU A 131 3.68 -15.25 -8.71
N THR A 132 4.35 -14.13 -9.02
CA THR A 132 5.70 -13.83 -8.55
C THR A 132 5.75 -13.67 -7.03
N LEU A 133 4.79 -12.97 -6.44
CA LEU A 133 4.66 -12.85 -4.99
C LEU A 133 4.55 -14.23 -4.34
N ILE A 134 3.70 -15.11 -4.87
CA ILE A 134 3.47 -16.44 -4.29
C ILE A 134 4.68 -17.35 -4.48
N LYS A 135 5.26 -17.38 -5.69
CA LYS A 135 6.36 -18.30 -6.04
C LYS A 135 7.71 -17.88 -5.44
N VAL A 136 8.03 -16.59 -5.47
CA VAL A 136 9.36 -16.06 -5.09
C VAL A 136 9.32 -15.33 -3.75
N GLY A 137 8.14 -14.95 -3.26
CA GLY A 137 8.02 -14.20 -2.00
C GLY A 137 8.39 -12.73 -2.13
N ARG A 138 8.34 -12.17 -3.34
CA ARG A 138 8.73 -10.78 -3.60
C ARG A 138 7.53 -9.88 -3.94
N ALA A 139 7.28 -8.90 -3.09
CA ALA A 139 6.25 -7.87 -3.27
C ALA A 139 6.84 -6.64 -3.98
N ASN A 140 6.80 -6.64 -5.31
CA ASN A 140 7.23 -5.51 -6.12
C ASN A 140 6.10 -4.48 -6.22
N SER A 141 6.04 -3.57 -5.25
CA SER A 141 5.10 -2.44 -5.21
C SER A 141 5.85 -1.11 -5.06
N GLN A 142 5.33 -0.05 -5.69
CA GLN A 142 5.85 1.31 -5.52
C GLN A 142 5.49 1.89 -4.15
N SER A 143 4.30 1.59 -3.62
CA SER A 143 3.82 2.06 -2.32
C SER A 143 4.48 1.35 -1.13
N MET A 144 5.26 0.29 -1.37
CA MET A 144 5.86 -0.58 -0.34
C MET A 144 4.87 -1.24 0.63
N LEU A 145 3.56 -1.01 0.47
CA LEU A 145 2.48 -1.53 1.34
C LEU A 145 2.69 -1.18 2.84
N ASP A 146 3.41 -0.10 3.14
CA ASP A 146 3.87 0.27 4.49
C ASP A 146 4.70 -0.82 5.21
N LEU A 147 5.28 -1.76 4.46
CA LEU A 147 6.14 -2.80 5.00
C LEU A 147 7.62 -2.42 4.91
N PRO A 148 8.42 -2.73 5.95
CA PRO A 148 9.85 -2.42 5.97
C PRO A 148 10.69 -3.32 5.05
N GLN A 149 10.08 -4.35 4.45
CA GLN A 149 10.75 -5.30 3.56
C GLN A 149 9.90 -5.59 2.31
N ARG A 150 10.55 -6.01 1.23
CA ARG A 150 9.88 -6.40 -0.03
C ARG A 150 10.05 -7.89 -0.39
N GLU A 151 10.89 -8.61 0.33
CA GLU A 151 11.25 -10.00 0.05
C GLU A 151 10.91 -10.88 1.27
N GLY A 152 10.85 -12.20 1.06
CA GLY A 152 10.53 -13.17 2.10
C GLY A 152 9.06 -13.16 2.54
N MET A 153 8.15 -12.74 1.64
CA MET A 153 6.70 -12.70 1.93
C MET A 153 6.04 -14.07 1.88
N THR A 154 6.64 -15.04 1.19
CA THR A 154 6.16 -16.42 1.13
C THR A 154 7.30 -17.38 1.36
N ILE A 155 6.95 -18.56 1.87
CA ILE A 155 7.86 -19.67 2.09
C ILE A 155 7.23 -20.95 1.55
N GLN A 156 8.05 -21.92 1.19
CA GLN A 156 7.56 -23.23 0.82
C GLN A 156 7.04 -23.97 2.07
N ALA A 157 5.82 -24.48 2.01
CA ALA A 157 5.28 -25.32 3.06
C ALA A 157 5.84 -26.75 2.91
N GLU A 158 6.83 -27.09 3.73
CA GLU A 158 7.56 -28.34 3.59
C GLU A 158 6.83 -29.52 4.26
N ARG A 159 6.82 -30.68 3.58
CA ARG A 159 6.10 -31.90 4.03
C ARG A 159 7.05 -32.98 4.54
N LEU A 160 7.99 -32.61 5.42
CA LEU A 160 8.88 -33.60 6.05
C LEU A 160 8.12 -34.49 7.05
N ASN A 161 7.32 -33.87 7.91
CA ASN A 161 6.45 -34.54 8.85
C ASN A 161 5.26 -33.63 9.19
N PHE A 162 4.26 -34.17 9.88
CA PHE A 162 3.06 -33.43 10.22
C PHE A 162 3.36 -32.18 11.07
N HIS A 163 4.25 -32.29 12.05
CA HIS A 163 4.61 -31.18 12.94
C HIS A 163 5.27 -30.00 12.20
N ARG A 164 6.13 -30.29 11.23
CA ARG A 164 6.76 -29.25 10.40
C ARG A 164 5.75 -28.61 9.46
N TYR A 165 4.86 -29.39 8.87
CA TYR A 165 3.84 -28.86 7.97
C TYR A 165 2.89 -27.91 8.72
N ILE A 166 2.38 -28.31 9.89
CA ILE A 166 1.44 -27.49 10.67
C ILE A 166 2.10 -26.24 11.28
N SER A 167 3.40 -26.28 11.62
CA SER A 167 4.10 -25.14 12.21
C SER A 167 4.17 -23.95 11.26
N HIS A 168 4.27 -24.16 9.94
CA HIS A 168 4.21 -23.10 8.93
C HIS A 168 2.94 -22.25 9.00
N PHE A 169 1.80 -22.85 9.38
CA PHE A 169 0.52 -22.15 9.48
C PHE A 169 0.29 -21.51 10.85
N ARG A 170 1.19 -21.72 11.81
CA ARG A 170 1.18 -21.10 13.14
C ARG A 170 2.33 -20.13 13.36
N SER A 171 3.30 -20.10 12.45
CA SER A 171 4.46 -19.22 12.55
C SER A 171 4.10 -17.77 12.26
N VAL A 172 4.62 -16.87 13.08
CA VAL A 172 4.59 -15.41 12.88
C VAL A 172 6.04 -14.92 12.97
N HIS A 173 6.41 -13.94 12.14
CA HIS A 173 7.74 -13.35 12.16
C HIS A 173 7.67 -11.82 12.26
N ARG A 174 8.69 -11.20 12.85
CA ARG A 174 8.79 -9.73 12.95
C ARG A 174 9.31 -9.06 11.68
N GLY A 175 9.85 -9.85 10.76
CA GLY A 175 10.44 -9.37 9.50
C GLY A 175 11.96 -9.44 9.52
N SER A 176 12.53 -9.62 8.34
CA SER A 176 13.96 -9.69 8.06
C SER A 176 14.73 -8.40 8.39
N SER A 177 14.03 -7.25 8.44
CA SER A 177 14.65 -5.97 8.84
C SER A 177 15.22 -6.05 10.27
N PHE A 178 14.46 -6.63 11.20
CA PHE A 178 14.88 -6.82 12.59
C PHE A 178 15.98 -7.89 12.73
N ALA A 179 15.98 -8.91 11.87
CA ALA A 179 17.02 -9.95 11.90
C ALA A 179 18.42 -9.41 11.57
N LYS A 180 18.53 -8.22 10.97
CA LYS A 180 19.81 -7.54 10.69
C LYS A 180 20.30 -6.68 11.86
N MET A 181 19.46 -6.40 12.85
CA MET A 181 19.83 -5.59 14.01
C MET A 181 20.73 -6.39 14.95
N ARG A 182 21.70 -5.71 15.58
CA ARG A 182 22.67 -6.33 16.51
C ARG A 182 22.30 -6.14 17.99
N THR A 183 21.08 -5.73 18.26
CA THR A 183 20.51 -5.57 19.61
C THR A 183 19.68 -6.79 19.96
N THR A 184 19.81 -7.30 21.20
CA THR A 184 19.06 -8.45 21.72
C THR A 184 17.78 -8.02 22.42
#